data_AF-A0A660Y2E2-F1
#
_entry.id   AF-A0A660Y2E2-F1
#
_cell.length_a   1.000
_cell.length_b   1.000
_cell.length_c   1.000
_cell.angle_alpha   90.00
_cell.angle_beta   90.00
_cell.angle_gamma   90.00
#
_symmetry.space_group_name_H-M   'P 1'
#
loop_
_entity.id
_entity.type
_entity.pdbx_description
1 polymer ?
#
loop_
_entity_poly.entity_id
_entity_poly.type
_entity_poly.pdbx_seq_one_letter_code
_entity_poly.pdbx_strand_id
1 'polypeptide(L)'
;MDRNQISKWFKNPGKMANKYSFHVVYFCTGCGIIEIPPSITTRWDAERFGIIPVATPRQANLFLITGYVSTKTLKAIIRTYEQMPEPKYTVAFGSCPINGGMYYDSYNTITSLDKYIPVDGYIAGCMPRPEAIFIGVTHLWKLIDMDKADGYKRYRRDYKFYRANQEQLFKELGWPPLFKDASL
;
A
#
# COMPACT_ATOMS: atom_id res chain seq x y z
N MET A 1 -9.77 -6.06 -21.49
CA MET A 1 -11.08 -5.93 -20.84
C MET A 1 -11.98 -7.03 -21.37
N ASP A 2 -12.42 -7.95 -20.50
CA ASP A 2 -13.31 -9.04 -20.91
C ASP A 2 -14.74 -8.52 -21.07
N ARG A 3 -15.24 -8.51 -22.32
CA ARG A 3 -16.62 -8.09 -22.65
C ARG A 3 -17.68 -8.96 -21.95
N ASN A 4 -17.33 -10.17 -21.54
CA ASN A 4 -18.23 -11.10 -20.84
C ASN A 4 -18.52 -10.71 -19.38
N GLN A 5 -17.86 -9.68 -18.84
CA GLN A 5 -18.00 -9.27 -17.44
C GLN A 5 -18.93 -8.08 -17.24
N ILE A 6 -19.51 -7.49 -18.30
CA ILE A 6 -20.34 -6.27 -18.22
C ILE A 6 -21.49 -6.40 -17.23
N SER A 7 -22.11 -7.58 -17.09
CA SER A 7 -23.18 -7.80 -16.11
C SER A 7 -22.72 -7.65 -14.64
N LYS A 8 -21.44 -7.93 -14.34
CA LYS A 8 -20.85 -7.68 -13.01
C LYS A 8 -20.66 -6.19 -12.75
N TRP A 9 -20.51 -5.39 -13.81
CA TRP A 9 -20.28 -3.95 -13.71
C TRP A 9 -21.53 -3.26 -13.18
N PHE A 10 -22.70 -3.67 -13.67
CA PHE A 10 -23.99 -3.18 -13.16
C PHE A 10 -24.29 -3.62 -11.73
N LYS A 11 -23.77 -4.77 -11.28
CA LYS A 11 -24.01 -5.27 -9.91
C LYS A 11 -23.24 -4.48 -8.85
N ASN A 12 -22.00 -4.07 -9.11
CA ASN A 12 -21.15 -3.37 -8.15
C ASN A 12 -20.26 -2.31 -8.84
N PRO A 13 -20.83 -1.18 -9.28
CA PRO A 13 -20.09 -0.16 -10.02
C PRO A 13 -18.94 0.46 -9.21
N GLY A 14 -19.09 0.59 -7.89
CA GLY A 14 -18.05 1.16 -7.02
C GLY A 14 -16.76 0.32 -6.96
N LYS A 15 -16.88 -1.02 -6.94
CA LYS A 15 -15.70 -1.91 -6.96
C LYS A 15 -14.91 -1.76 -8.24
N MET A 16 -15.62 -1.63 -9.36
CA MET A 16 -15.02 -1.44 -10.66
C MET A 16 -14.28 -0.11 -10.75
N ALA A 17 -14.91 0.99 -10.30
CA ALA A 17 -14.27 2.30 -10.28
C ALA A 17 -12.95 2.23 -9.49
N ASN A 18 -12.98 1.67 -8.27
CA ASN A 18 -11.80 1.53 -7.43
C ASN A 18 -10.70 0.63 -8.03
N LYS A 19 -11.09 -0.40 -8.78
CA LYS A 19 -10.17 -1.36 -9.39
C LYS A 19 -9.44 -0.79 -10.60
N TYR A 20 -10.12 -0.05 -11.47
CA TYR A 20 -9.56 0.47 -12.71
C TYR A 20 -9.06 1.91 -12.62
N SER A 21 -9.27 2.62 -11.50
CA SER A 21 -8.66 3.92 -11.25
C SER A 21 -7.82 3.88 -9.97
N PHE A 22 -6.55 3.51 -10.12
CA PHE A 22 -5.59 3.58 -9.01
C PHE A 22 -4.80 4.89 -9.08
N HIS A 23 -4.98 5.71 -8.06
CA HIS A 23 -4.17 6.89 -7.83
C HIS A 23 -3.11 6.53 -6.79
N VAL A 24 -1.87 6.43 -7.23
CA VAL A 24 -0.74 5.98 -6.42
C VAL A 24 -0.10 7.19 -5.74
N VAL A 25 0.04 7.16 -4.42
CA VAL A 25 0.93 8.13 -3.76
C VAL A 25 2.35 7.88 -4.24
N TYR A 26 2.95 8.87 -4.88
CA TYR A 26 4.33 8.79 -5.33
C TYR A 26 5.30 8.96 -4.14
N PHE A 27 5.37 7.93 -3.29
CA PHE A 27 6.12 7.92 -2.04
C PHE A 27 7.42 7.13 -2.20
N CYS A 28 8.50 7.86 -2.46
CA CYS A 28 9.83 7.31 -2.73
C CYS A 28 10.55 6.93 -1.43
N THR A 29 10.39 5.69 -0.94
CA THR A 29 10.94 5.29 0.37
C THR A 29 12.39 4.86 0.38
N GLY A 30 12.83 4.11 -0.63
CA GLY A 30 14.16 3.49 -0.60
C GLY A 30 14.63 3.08 -1.98
N CYS A 31 15.56 2.12 -2.03
CA CYS A 31 16.11 1.61 -3.30
C CYS A 31 15.00 1.17 -4.25
N GLY A 32 13.93 0.57 -3.69
CA GLY A 32 12.67 0.14 -4.30
C GLY A 32 11.96 1.12 -5.24
N ILE A 33 12.33 2.39 -5.25
CA ILE A 33 11.68 3.36 -6.12
C ILE A 33 12.19 3.36 -7.56
N ILE A 34 13.46 3.03 -7.85
CA ILE A 34 14.04 3.16 -9.20
C ILE A 34 13.32 2.36 -10.30
N GLU A 35 12.59 1.30 -9.95
CA GLU A 35 11.81 0.47 -10.89
C GLU A 35 10.38 1.02 -11.11
N ILE A 36 9.93 2.00 -10.31
CA ILE A 36 8.60 2.62 -10.47
C ILE A 36 8.56 3.65 -11.61
N PRO A 37 9.47 4.65 -11.73
CA PRO A 37 9.49 5.55 -12.88
C PRO A 37 9.51 4.83 -14.24
N PRO A 38 10.34 3.80 -14.48
CA PRO A 38 10.29 3.06 -15.74
C PRO A 38 8.93 2.38 -15.97
N SER A 39 8.29 1.85 -14.92
CA SER A 39 6.97 1.22 -15.04
C SER A 39 5.86 2.18 -15.48
N ILE A 40 6.01 3.48 -15.18
CA ILE A 40 5.03 4.53 -15.55
C ILE A 40 5.36 5.13 -16.92
N THR A 41 6.62 5.13 -17.34
CA THR A 41 7.05 5.70 -18.62
C THR A 41 6.79 4.76 -19.81
N THR A 42 7.17 5.23 -21.00
CA THR A 42 6.81 4.70 -22.33
C THR A 42 7.02 3.19 -22.53
N ARG A 43 7.99 2.58 -21.86
CA ARG A 43 8.32 1.16 -22.09
C ARG A 43 7.24 0.20 -21.59
N TRP A 44 6.67 0.48 -20.43
CA TRP A 44 5.73 -0.42 -19.76
C TRP A 44 4.34 0.21 -19.55
N ASP A 45 4.24 1.54 -19.50
CA ASP A 45 3.00 2.32 -19.44
C ASP A 45 1.95 1.79 -18.45
N ALA A 46 2.12 2.15 -17.18
CA ALA A 46 1.16 1.85 -16.14
C ALA A 46 -0.17 2.62 -16.28
N GLU A 47 -0.19 3.77 -16.98
CA GLU A 47 -1.39 4.58 -17.17
C GLU A 47 -2.44 3.84 -17.99
N ARG A 48 -2.02 2.95 -18.90
CA ARG A 48 -2.92 2.03 -19.63
C ARG A 48 -3.84 1.21 -18.71
N PHE A 49 -3.38 0.88 -17.51
CA PHE A 49 -4.16 0.13 -16.52
C PHE A 49 -4.93 1.04 -15.55
N GLY A 50 -4.93 2.35 -15.79
CA GLY A 50 -5.55 3.37 -14.96
C GLY A 50 -4.78 3.64 -13.67
N ILE A 51 -3.47 3.43 -13.69
CA ILE A 51 -2.57 3.72 -12.57
C ILE A 51 -1.90 5.06 -12.83
N ILE A 52 -2.22 6.06 -12.00
CA ILE A 52 -1.70 7.42 -12.16
C ILE A 52 -0.96 7.82 -10.87
N PRO A 53 0.30 8.28 -10.95
CA PRO A 53 0.99 8.80 -9.79
C PRO A 53 0.42 10.17 -9.39
N VAL A 54 0.09 10.31 -8.11
CA VAL A 54 -0.37 11.56 -7.50
C VAL A 54 0.56 11.96 -6.36
N ALA A 55 0.81 13.26 -6.22
CA ALA A 55 1.69 13.78 -5.18
C ALA A 55 1.00 13.87 -3.81
N THR A 56 -0.34 13.98 -3.77
CA THR A 56 -1.07 14.21 -2.52
C THR A 56 -1.72 12.91 -2.01
N PRO A 57 -1.60 12.58 -0.71
CA PRO A 57 -2.21 11.38 -0.15
C PRO A 57 -3.74 11.44 -0.13
N ARG A 58 -4.33 12.64 -0.02
CA ARG A 58 -5.79 12.79 0.03
C ARG A 58 -6.50 12.46 -1.28
N GLN A 59 -5.78 12.51 -2.41
CA GLN A 59 -6.29 12.19 -3.74
C GLN A 59 -5.93 10.76 -4.19
N ALA A 60 -5.23 10.01 -3.33
CA ALA A 60 -4.70 8.69 -3.64
C ALA A 60 -5.50 7.58 -2.96
N ASN A 61 -5.58 6.43 -3.61
CA ASN A 61 -6.19 5.21 -3.07
C ASN A 61 -5.25 4.01 -3.07
N LEU A 62 -4.07 4.11 -3.70
CA LEU A 62 -3.05 3.07 -3.69
C LEU A 62 -1.76 3.62 -3.05
N PHE A 63 -1.24 2.90 -2.07
CA PHE A 63 -0.01 3.26 -1.39
C PHE A 63 1.05 2.18 -1.64
N LEU A 64 2.08 2.54 -2.40
CA LEU A 64 3.21 1.67 -2.67
C LEU A 64 4.36 1.98 -1.70
N ILE A 65 4.75 1.01 -0.90
CA ILE A 65 5.90 1.14 0.00
C ILE A 65 7.09 0.44 -0.66
N THR A 66 7.98 1.27 -1.23
CA THR A 66 9.01 0.90 -2.20
C THR A 66 10.37 0.74 -1.54
N GLY A 67 10.64 -0.44 -0.98
CA GLY A 67 11.94 -0.79 -0.37
C GLY A 67 11.92 -0.78 1.16
N TYR A 68 13.10 -0.57 1.75
CA TYR A 68 13.25 -0.64 3.21
C TYR A 68 12.56 0.55 3.90
N VAL A 69 12.11 0.31 5.13
CA VAL A 69 11.48 1.32 5.97
C VAL A 69 12.35 1.51 7.19
N SER A 70 12.92 2.72 7.33
CA SER A 70 13.58 3.14 8.56
C SER A 70 12.58 3.53 9.64
N THR A 71 12.99 3.47 10.91
CA THR A 71 12.20 3.97 12.05
C THR A 71 11.71 5.40 11.82
N LYS A 72 12.58 6.29 11.32
CA LYS A 72 12.23 7.69 11.01
C LYS A 72 11.19 7.80 9.90
N THR A 73 11.37 7.06 8.80
CA THR A 73 10.45 7.11 7.66
C THR A 73 9.10 6.49 7.97
N LEU A 74 9.03 5.49 8.87
CA LEU A 74 7.77 4.87 9.26
C LEU A 74 6.78 5.89 9.84
N LYS A 75 7.25 6.89 10.61
CA LYS A 75 6.37 7.98 11.10
C LYS A 75 5.67 8.71 9.95
N ALA A 76 6.39 8.98 8.86
CA ALA A 76 5.83 9.63 7.69
C ALA A 76 4.86 8.69 6.95
N ILE A 77 5.20 7.41 6.80
CA ILE A 77 4.33 6.40 6.17
C ILE A 77 2.99 6.31 6.90
N ILE A 78 3.01 6.21 8.24
CA ILE A 78 1.78 6.13 9.06
C ILE A 78 0.92 7.37 8.84
N ARG A 79 1.50 8.57 8.94
CA ARG A 79 0.75 9.83 8.70
C ARG A 79 0.16 9.90 7.30
N THR A 80 0.94 9.52 6.28
CA THR A 80 0.47 9.48 4.89
C THR A 80 -0.71 8.52 4.76
N TYR A 81 -0.59 7.31 5.31
CA TYR A 81 -1.66 6.31 5.29
C TYR A 81 -2.92 6.78 6.02
N GLU A 82 -2.79 7.42 7.18
CA GLU A 82 -3.92 7.94 7.96
C GLU A 82 -4.65 9.08 7.24
N GLN A 83 -3.95 9.86 6.41
CA GLN A 83 -4.54 10.95 5.63
C GLN A 83 -5.21 10.51 4.31
N MET A 84 -5.02 9.25 3.90
CA MET A 84 -5.65 8.72 2.69
C MET A 84 -7.13 8.38 2.92
N PRO A 85 -8.02 8.69 1.94
CA PRO A 85 -9.43 8.33 2.00
C PRO A 85 -9.66 6.82 1.91
N GLU A 86 -10.79 6.35 2.43
CA GLU A 86 -11.25 4.97 2.24
C GLU A 86 -12.12 4.90 0.97
N PRO A 87 -11.96 3.89 0.08
CA PRO A 87 -11.09 2.72 0.19
C PRO A 87 -9.63 3.00 -0.22
N LYS A 88 -8.68 2.46 0.55
CA LYS A 88 -7.24 2.54 0.29
C LYS A 88 -6.59 1.17 0.36
N TYR A 89 -5.60 0.96 -0.49
CA TYR A 89 -4.86 -0.30 -0.62
C TYR A 89 -3.37 -0.06 -0.40
N THR A 90 -2.74 -0.95 0.34
CA THR A 90 -1.30 -0.89 0.64
C THR A 90 -0.59 -2.08 0.00
N VAL A 91 0.39 -1.78 -0.84
CA VAL A 91 1.23 -2.81 -1.45
C VAL A 91 2.67 -2.61 -1.01
N ALA A 92 3.20 -3.67 -0.39
CA ALA A 92 4.59 -3.77 0.00
C ALA A 92 5.42 -4.22 -1.21
N PHE A 93 6.42 -3.43 -1.55
CA PHE A 93 7.26 -3.66 -2.71
C PHE A 93 8.67 -4.06 -2.29
N GLY A 94 9.06 -5.25 -2.73
CA GLY A 94 10.34 -5.88 -2.42
C GLY A 94 10.33 -6.72 -1.15
N SER A 95 11.49 -7.29 -0.84
CA SER A 95 11.68 -8.16 0.34
C SER A 95 11.74 -7.41 1.67
N CYS A 96 12.18 -6.15 1.65
CA CYS A 96 12.42 -5.39 2.89
C CYS A 96 11.17 -5.19 3.76
N PRO A 97 9.98 -4.84 3.22
CA PRO A 97 8.78 -4.71 4.06
C PRO A 97 8.22 -6.04 4.59
N ILE A 98 8.62 -7.18 4.01
CA ILE A 98 8.12 -8.51 4.36
C ILE A 98 8.79 -9.01 5.65
N ASN A 99 10.13 -9.05 5.64
CA ASN A 99 10.94 -9.65 6.71
C ASN A 99 12.22 -8.84 7.03
N GLY A 100 12.35 -7.61 6.55
CA GLY A 100 13.55 -6.78 6.68
C GLY A 100 14.53 -6.96 5.53
N GLY A 101 14.34 -7.99 4.69
CA GLY A 101 15.19 -8.26 3.53
C GLY A 101 16.66 -8.39 3.92
N MET A 102 17.53 -7.76 3.14
CA MET A 102 18.98 -7.72 3.44
C MET A 102 19.34 -6.92 4.69
N TYR A 103 18.43 -6.08 5.20
CA TYR A 103 18.66 -5.20 6.34
C TYR A 103 18.08 -5.76 7.65
N TYR A 104 17.68 -7.02 7.72
CA TYR A 104 16.98 -7.59 8.88
C TYR A 104 17.71 -7.39 10.23
N ASP A 105 19.05 -7.30 10.21
CA ASP A 105 19.90 -7.11 11.39
C ASP A 105 20.28 -5.62 11.64
N SER A 106 19.73 -4.69 10.87
CA SER A 106 20.01 -3.26 11.08
C SER A 106 19.14 -2.68 12.19
N TYR A 107 19.77 -1.92 13.10
CA TYR A 107 19.11 -1.21 14.19
C TYR A 107 18.01 -0.24 13.74
N ASN A 108 18.07 0.25 12.49
CA ASN A 108 17.19 1.30 12.01
C ASN A 108 16.05 0.78 11.14
N THR A 109 16.13 -0.43 10.60
CA THR A 109 15.11 -0.94 9.68
C THR A 109 14.08 -1.78 10.40
N ILE A 110 12.83 -1.58 10.02
CA ILE A 110 11.73 -2.40 10.51
C ILE A 110 11.70 -3.72 9.75
N THR A 111 11.60 -4.82 10.49
CA THR A 111 11.58 -6.18 9.92
C THR A 111 10.23 -6.53 9.31
N SER A 112 9.11 -6.08 9.89
CA SER A 112 7.78 -6.41 9.36
C SER A 112 6.88 -5.18 9.39
N LEU A 113 6.50 -4.73 8.20
CA LEU A 113 5.65 -3.55 8.03
C LEU A 113 4.21 -3.80 8.52
N ASP A 114 3.72 -5.04 8.37
CA ASP A 114 2.33 -5.42 8.69
C ASP A 114 2.00 -5.27 10.18
N LYS A 115 3.00 -5.17 11.05
CA LYS A 115 2.79 -4.86 12.48
C LYS A 115 2.31 -3.43 12.73
N TYR A 116 2.59 -2.50 11.82
CA TYR A 116 2.36 -1.07 12.00
C TYR A 116 1.24 -0.53 11.13
N ILE A 117 1.12 -1.04 9.90
CA ILE A 117 0.09 -0.66 8.91
C ILE A 117 -0.30 -1.95 8.19
N PRO A 118 -1.60 -2.21 7.96
CA PRO A 118 -2.02 -3.39 7.23
C PRO A 118 -1.44 -3.37 5.82
N VAL A 119 -1.02 -4.52 5.32
CA VAL A 119 -0.62 -4.70 3.92
C VAL A 119 -1.63 -5.59 3.21
N ASP A 120 -2.06 -5.20 2.00
CA ASP A 120 -3.00 -5.96 1.17
C ASP A 120 -2.30 -6.89 0.18
N GLY A 121 -1.11 -6.51 -0.29
CA GLY A 121 -0.35 -7.29 -1.25
C GLY A 121 1.16 -7.13 -1.10
N TYR A 122 1.88 -8.20 -1.41
CA TYR A 122 3.34 -8.22 -1.42
C TYR A 122 3.86 -8.54 -2.82
N ILE A 123 4.85 -7.77 -3.28
CA ILE A 123 5.56 -8.01 -4.53
C ILE A 123 6.99 -8.43 -4.16
N ALA A 124 7.32 -9.70 -4.39
CA ALA A 124 8.65 -10.23 -4.09
C ALA A 124 9.69 -9.74 -5.11
N GLY A 125 10.87 -9.32 -4.62
CA GLY A 125 12.03 -8.93 -5.42
C GLY A 125 13.01 -8.03 -4.66
N CYS A 126 14.22 -7.85 -5.20
CA CYS A 126 15.25 -6.96 -4.65
C CYS A 126 16.21 -6.50 -5.78
N MET A 127 15.75 -5.76 -6.78
CA MET A 127 14.43 -5.14 -6.92
C MET A 127 13.48 -5.99 -7.78
N PRO A 128 12.15 -5.97 -7.56
CA PRO A 128 11.24 -6.68 -8.46
C PRO A 128 11.23 -6.00 -9.82
N ARG A 129 11.31 -6.81 -10.88
CA ARG A 129 11.24 -6.30 -12.25
C ARG A 129 9.88 -5.66 -12.53
N PRO A 130 9.78 -4.72 -13.49
CA PRO A 130 8.52 -4.08 -13.82
C PRO A 130 7.40 -5.06 -14.18
N GLU A 131 7.71 -6.21 -14.81
CA GLU A 131 6.69 -7.24 -15.10
C GLU A 131 6.06 -7.80 -13.82
N ALA A 132 6.83 -7.98 -12.75
CA ALA A 132 6.34 -8.45 -11.46
C ALA A 132 5.40 -7.42 -10.80
N ILE A 133 5.59 -6.13 -11.10
CA ILE A 133 4.71 -5.05 -10.63
C ILE A 133 3.32 -5.21 -11.25
N PHE A 134 3.25 -5.40 -12.57
CA PHE A 134 1.98 -5.60 -13.25
C PHE A 134 1.29 -6.89 -12.81
N ILE A 135 2.05 -7.97 -12.59
CA ILE A 135 1.49 -9.20 -12.00
C ILE A 135 0.91 -8.91 -10.61
N GLY A 136 1.63 -8.15 -9.77
CA GLY A 136 1.15 -7.69 -8.47
C GLY A 136 -0.15 -6.90 -8.54
N VAL A 137 -0.27 -5.96 -9.49
CA VAL A 137 -1.50 -5.19 -9.70
C VAL A 137 -2.66 -6.09 -10.15
N THR A 138 -2.43 -6.98 -11.12
CA THR A 138 -3.48 -7.92 -11.56
C THR A 138 -3.92 -8.88 -10.46
N HIS A 139 -3.01 -9.22 -9.54
CA HIS A 139 -3.34 -9.98 -8.36
C HIS A 139 -4.18 -9.17 -7.37
N LEU A 140 -3.81 -7.90 -7.12
CA LEU A 140 -4.59 -6.98 -6.28
C LEU A 140 -6.02 -6.81 -6.82
N TRP A 141 -6.18 -6.71 -8.13
CA TRP A 141 -7.50 -6.70 -8.78
C TRP A 141 -8.36 -7.92 -8.46
N LYS A 142 -7.75 -9.12 -8.40
CA LYS A 142 -8.46 -10.35 -8.02
C LYS A 142 -8.84 -10.31 -6.53
N LEU A 143 -7.98 -9.78 -5.67
CA LEU A 143 -8.27 -9.60 -4.25
C LEU A 143 -9.43 -8.63 -4.02
N ILE A 144 -9.51 -7.53 -4.79
CA ILE A 144 -10.64 -6.59 -4.77
C ILE A 144 -11.94 -7.27 -5.24
N ASP A 145 -11.88 -8.04 -6.33
CA ASP A 145 -13.06 -8.78 -6.81
C ASP A 145 -13.59 -9.77 -5.76
N MET A 146 -12.69 -10.37 -4.97
CA MET A 146 -12.99 -11.33 -3.90
C MET A 146 -13.30 -10.68 -2.54
N ASP A 147 -13.31 -9.34 -2.43
CA ASP A 147 -13.43 -8.60 -1.17
C ASP A 147 -12.37 -8.94 -0.11
N LYS A 148 -11.21 -9.44 -0.54
CA LYS A 148 -10.08 -9.80 0.34
C LYS A 148 -9.07 -8.67 0.55
N ALA A 149 -9.13 -7.61 -0.26
CA ALA A 149 -8.32 -6.40 -0.09
C ALA A 149 -8.97 -5.46 0.94
N ASP A 150 -9.02 -5.90 2.19
CA ASP A 150 -9.75 -5.23 3.28
C ASP A 150 -8.83 -4.54 4.31
N GLY A 151 -7.58 -4.25 3.97
CA GLY A 151 -6.58 -3.66 4.86
C GLY A 151 -7.08 -2.44 5.63
N TYR A 152 -7.75 -1.49 4.95
CA TYR A 152 -8.35 -0.33 5.62
C TYR A 152 -9.44 -0.71 6.65
N LYS A 153 -10.23 -1.76 6.41
CA LYS A 153 -11.20 -2.29 7.39
C LYS A 153 -10.50 -2.99 8.55
N ARG A 154 -9.42 -3.74 8.28
CA ARG A 154 -8.57 -4.36 9.31
C ARG A 154 -7.93 -3.29 10.21
N TYR A 155 -7.43 -2.19 9.63
CA TYR A 155 -6.88 -1.08 10.41
C TYR A 155 -7.90 -0.49 11.38
N ARG A 156 -9.15 -0.33 10.93
CA ARG A 156 -10.22 0.24 11.76
C ARG A 156 -10.66 -0.72 12.87
N ARG A 157 -10.81 -2.02 12.57
CA ARG A 157 -11.18 -3.05 13.55
C ARG A 157 -10.10 -3.23 14.62
N ASP A 158 -8.86 -3.41 14.19
CA ASP A 158 -7.73 -3.75 15.07
C ASP A 158 -6.86 -2.54 15.39
N TYR A 159 -7.43 -1.32 15.37
CA TYR A 159 -6.67 -0.08 15.51
C TYR A 159 -5.82 -0.02 16.79
N LYS A 160 -6.32 -0.58 17.91
CA LYS A 160 -5.58 -0.69 19.18
C LYS A 160 -4.28 -1.47 19.03
N PHE A 161 -4.28 -2.55 18.26
CA PHE A 161 -3.10 -3.37 18.02
C PHE A 161 -2.04 -2.60 17.25
N TYR A 162 -2.42 -2.00 16.11
CA TYR A 162 -1.48 -1.20 15.30
C TYR A 162 -0.95 -0.02 16.10
N ARG A 163 -1.83 0.70 16.82
CA ARG A 163 -1.42 1.86 17.61
C ARG A 163 -0.47 1.49 18.74
N ALA A 164 -0.73 0.40 19.47
CA ALA A 164 0.16 -0.08 20.53
C ALA A 164 1.56 -0.42 19.98
N ASN A 165 1.65 -1.08 18.81
CA ASN A 165 2.93 -1.37 18.17
C ASN A 165 3.66 -0.09 17.74
N GLN A 166 2.93 0.89 17.21
CA GLN A 166 3.50 2.20 16.83
C GLN A 166 4.03 2.96 18.06
N GLU A 167 3.27 2.98 19.16
CA GLU A 167 3.66 3.62 20.42
C GLU A 167 4.83 2.90 21.08
N GLN A 168 4.88 1.58 21.06
CA GLN A 168 6.01 0.81 21.57
C GLN A 168 7.32 1.17 20.84
N LEU A 169 7.26 1.39 19.52
CA LEU A 169 8.44 1.76 18.73
C LEU A 169 8.84 3.23 18.94
N PHE A 170 7.88 4.15 18.98
CA PHE A 170 8.16 5.59 19.00
C PHE A 170 8.15 6.23 20.39
N LYS A 171 7.71 5.51 21.41
CA LYS A 171 7.36 5.97 22.78
C LYS A 171 6.20 6.96 22.79
N GLU A 172 6.31 8.05 22.04
CA GLU A 172 5.27 9.06 21.90
C GLU A 172 5.10 9.45 20.42
N LEU A 173 3.85 9.39 19.95
CA LEU A 173 3.47 9.95 18.66
C LEU A 173 2.98 11.38 18.85
N GLY A 174 3.62 12.34 18.17
CA GLY A 174 3.26 13.76 18.22
C GLY A 174 1.97 14.12 17.46
N TRP A 175 1.02 13.19 17.32
CA TRP A 175 -0.31 13.45 16.79
C TRP A 175 -1.36 12.58 17.48
N PRO A 176 -2.61 13.10 17.59
CA PRO A 176 -3.71 12.36 18.18
C PRO A 176 -4.00 11.09 17.38
N PRO A 177 -4.57 10.06 18.03
CA PRO A 177 -5.03 8.87 17.33
C PRO A 177 -6.12 9.24 16.32
N LEU A 178 -6.09 8.58 15.16
CA LEU A 178 -7.08 8.79 14.09
C LEU A 178 -8.49 8.41 14.55
N PHE A 179 -8.62 7.29 15.26
CA PHE A 179 -9.87 6.84 15.86
C PHE A 179 -9.78 6.97 17.39
N LYS A 180 -10.69 7.73 17.98
CA LYS A 180 -10.76 7.95 19.45
C LYS A 180 -11.37 6.76 20.19
N ASP A 181 -12.33 6.09 19.54
CA ASP A 181 -13.13 5.01 20.13
C ASP A 181 -12.90 3.70 19.37
N ALA A 182 -11.83 2.97 19.69
CA ALA A 182 -11.60 1.63 19.12
C ALA A 182 -12.36 0.56 19.92
N SER A 183 -13.68 0.73 20.03
CA SER A 183 -14.64 -0.26 20.53
C SER A 183 -15.97 -0.12 19.77
N LEU A 184 -16.00 -0.65 18.54
CA LEU A 184 -17.22 -1.01 17.82
C LEU A 184 -16.96 -2.33 17.09
#